data_AF-A0A5S9M3E7-F1
#
_entry.id   AF-A0A5S9M3E7-F1
#
_cell.length_a   1.000
_cell.length_b   1.000
_cell.length_c   1.000
_cell.angle_alpha   90.00
_cell.angle_beta   90.00
_cell.angle_gamma   90.00
#
_symmetry.space_group_name_H-M   'P 1'
#
loop_
_entity.id
_entity.type
_entity.pdbx_description
1 polymer ?
#
loop_
_entity_poly.entity_id
_entity_poly.type
_entity_poly.pdbx_seq_one_letter_code
_entity_poly.pdbx_strand_id
1 'polypeptide(L)'
;MTAFLKLFEKPGVKRFSVFVVLATALYLLRGMMNLILLTFIFTFLMNRLEEVIRGFLNRFLKIGQKSVITILYILLAGGLTFGGFVFVPIIAKQVEQLFHLGKKIADHPQDLPFFDVITNVFGDFKISAFFEKGFNFLYTYITDFSTFSIQVIMSLILSMFFLFEKERLIQFMNKFKTSKISVFYHEIAFFGRKFSRTFGKVLEAQFIIATVNCVLTTIALGIMGFRSYLD
;
A
#
# COMPACT_ATOMS: atom_id res chain seq x y z
N MET A 1 25.12 -38.88 -9.69
CA MET A 1 25.35 -37.91 -8.58
C MET A 1 26.29 -36.76 -8.97
N THR A 2 27.35 -36.98 -9.76
CA THR A 2 28.35 -35.96 -10.16
C THR A 2 27.86 -34.95 -11.21
N ALA A 3 26.89 -35.31 -12.06
CA ALA A 3 26.33 -34.39 -13.07
C ALA A 3 25.45 -33.27 -12.45
N PHE A 4 24.72 -33.56 -11.36
CA PHE A 4 23.94 -32.56 -10.63
C PHE A 4 24.82 -31.51 -9.93
N LEU A 5 25.99 -31.92 -9.43
CA LEU A 5 26.96 -31.02 -8.81
C LEU A 5 27.61 -30.07 -9.84
N LYS A 6 27.95 -30.57 -11.04
CA LYS A 6 28.45 -29.72 -12.15
C LYS A 6 27.42 -28.74 -12.70
N LEU A 7 26.12 -29.05 -12.60
CA LEU A 7 25.06 -28.13 -13.00
C LEU A 7 24.98 -26.93 -12.03
N PHE A 8 25.15 -27.15 -10.73
CA PHE A 8 25.16 -26.11 -9.69
C PHE A 8 26.39 -25.20 -9.70
N GLU A 9 27.46 -25.56 -10.41
CA GLU A 9 28.63 -24.70 -10.58
C GLU A 9 28.45 -23.61 -11.64
N LYS A 10 27.50 -23.81 -12.58
CA LYS A 10 27.24 -22.80 -13.62
C LYS A 10 26.68 -21.52 -13.01
N PRO A 11 27.20 -20.33 -13.38
CA PRO A 11 26.77 -19.06 -12.80
C PRO A 11 25.26 -18.79 -13.00
N GLY A 12 24.67 -19.26 -14.10
CA GLY A 12 23.22 -19.17 -14.33
C GLY A 12 22.38 -20.00 -13.33
N VAL A 13 22.86 -21.17 -12.93
CA VAL A 13 22.15 -22.06 -12.00
C VAL A 13 22.27 -21.54 -10.57
N LYS A 14 23.41 -20.92 -10.20
CA LYS A 14 23.55 -20.20 -8.92
C LYS A 14 22.56 -19.05 -8.81
N ARG A 15 22.40 -18.23 -9.87
CA ARG A 15 21.41 -17.14 -9.91
C ARG A 15 19.99 -17.64 -9.78
N PHE A 16 19.65 -18.68 -10.55
CA PHE A 16 18.33 -19.30 -10.48
C PHE A 16 18.04 -19.86 -9.08
N SER A 17 19.03 -20.49 -8.44
CA SER A 17 18.90 -20.99 -7.07
C SER A 17 18.62 -19.88 -6.06
N VAL A 18 19.28 -18.71 -6.16
CA VAL A 18 18.99 -17.56 -5.28
C VAL A 18 17.56 -17.07 -5.50
N PHE A 19 17.10 -17.02 -6.75
CA PHE A 19 15.73 -16.60 -7.09
C PHE A 19 14.69 -17.56 -6.52
N VAL A 20 14.90 -18.88 -6.65
CA VAL A 20 14.04 -19.91 -6.05
C VAL A 20 14.01 -19.78 -4.53
N VAL A 21 15.15 -19.54 -3.88
CA VAL A 21 15.21 -19.33 -2.43
C VAL A 21 14.43 -18.08 -2.02
N LEU A 22 14.57 -16.98 -2.77
CA LEU A 22 13.84 -15.73 -2.49
C LEU A 22 12.34 -15.88 -2.70
N ALA A 23 11.91 -16.53 -3.78
CA ALA A 23 10.49 -16.82 -4.05
C ALA A 23 9.90 -17.75 -2.99
N THR A 24 10.65 -18.77 -2.56
CA THR A 24 10.24 -19.68 -1.48
C THR A 24 10.11 -18.93 -0.16
N ALA A 25 11.08 -18.06 0.17
CA ALA A 25 11.01 -17.24 1.39
C ALA A 25 9.77 -16.32 1.39
N LEU A 26 9.46 -15.67 0.26
CA LEU A 26 8.23 -14.87 0.13
C LEU A 26 6.95 -15.71 0.23
N TYR A 27 6.95 -16.91 -0.35
CA TYR A 27 5.80 -17.82 -0.24
C TYR A 27 5.57 -18.29 1.20
N LEU A 28 6.63 -18.59 1.94
CA LEU A 28 6.53 -18.93 3.37
C LEU A 28 6.01 -17.75 4.19
N LEU A 29 6.40 -16.53 3.83
CA LEU A 29 5.95 -15.29 4.46
C LEU A 29 4.61 -14.77 3.93
N ARG A 30 3.88 -15.55 3.10
CA ARG A 30 2.61 -15.13 2.48
C ARG A 30 1.59 -14.57 3.50
N GLY A 31 1.55 -15.15 4.70
CA GLY A 31 0.63 -14.76 5.78
C GLY A 31 0.93 -13.39 6.39
N MET A 32 2.14 -12.86 6.20
CA MET A 32 2.57 -11.55 6.71
C MET A 32 2.90 -10.58 5.57
N MET A 33 2.46 -10.86 4.34
CA MET A 33 2.79 -10.04 3.17
C MET A 33 2.32 -8.59 3.31
N ASN A 34 1.15 -8.37 3.89
CA ASN A 34 0.66 -7.02 4.18
C ASN A 34 1.63 -6.27 5.09
N LEU A 35 2.07 -6.90 6.18
CA LEU A 35 3.02 -6.29 7.11
C LEU A 35 4.35 -5.99 6.41
N ILE A 36 4.90 -6.95 5.66
CA ILE A 36 6.17 -6.78 4.91
C ILE A 36 6.04 -5.63 3.90
N LEU A 37 4.96 -5.60 3.13
CA LEU A 37 4.72 -4.60 2.09
C LEU A 37 4.53 -3.21 2.72
N LEU A 38 3.71 -3.10 3.77
CA LEU A 38 3.49 -1.84 4.48
C LEU A 38 4.78 -1.33 5.13
N THR A 39 5.55 -2.20 5.79
CA THR A 39 6.86 -1.83 6.35
C THR A 39 7.81 -1.36 5.25
N PHE A 40 7.83 -2.01 4.09
CA PHE A 40 8.63 -1.57 2.96
C PHE A 40 8.18 -0.19 2.44
N ILE A 41 6.87 0.01 2.26
CA ILE A 41 6.29 1.28 1.81
C ILE A 41 6.64 2.41 2.78
N PHE A 42 6.36 2.22 4.08
CA PHE A 42 6.67 3.22 5.09
C PHE A 42 8.16 3.49 5.18
N THR A 43 9.00 2.46 5.10
CA THR A 43 10.46 2.63 5.18
C THR A 43 10.96 3.43 3.99
N PHE A 44 10.49 3.08 2.79
CA PHE A 44 10.86 3.77 1.56
C PHE A 44 10.41 5.23 1.57
N LEU A 45 9.14 5.48 1.90
CA LEU A 45 8.55 6.81 1.91
C LEU A 45 9.20 7.68 2.99
N MET A 46 9.31 7.17 4.23
CA MET A 46 9.91 7.92 5.34
C MET A 46 11.40 8.14 5.15
N ASN A 47 12.15 7.20 4.56
CA ASN A 47 13.56 7.45 4.22
C ASN A 47 13.70 8.59 3.21
N ARG A 48 12.86 8.61 2.16
CA ARG A 48 12.88 9.68 1.16
C ARG A 48 12.46 11.02 1.77
N LEU A 49 11.41 11.03 2.58
CA LEU A 49 10.95 12.24 3.29
C LEU A 49 12.00 12.76 4.26
N GLU A 50 12.65 11.88 5.03
CA GLU A 50 13.75 12.24 5.93
C GLU A 50 14.90 12.91 5.18
N GLU A 51 15.34 12.33 4.05
CA GLU A 51 16.41 12.90 3.23
C GLU A 51 16.04 14.28 2.65
N VAL A 52 14.80 14.45 2.19
CA VAL A 52 14.29 15.74 1.68
C VAL A 52 14.18 16.79 2.79
N ILE A 53 13.55 16.44 3.91
CA ILE A 53 13.34 17.34 5.05
C ILE A 53 14.69 17.72 5.67
N ARG A 54 15.59 16.75 5.88
CA ARG A 54 16.94 17.04 6.38
C ARG A 54 17.72 17.89 5.40
N GLY A 55 17.60 17.66 4.09
CA GLY A 55 18.22 18.50 3.06
C GLY A 55 17.74 19.95 3.12
N PHE A 56 16.44 20.16 3.34
CA PHE A 56 15.85 21.49 3.49
C PHE A 56 16.22 22.15 4.83
N LEU A 57 16.12 21.41 5.95
CA LEU A 57 16.36 21.94 7.29
C LEU A 57 17.85 22.15 7.60
N ASN A 58 18.76 21.31 7.08
CA ASN A 58 20.21 21.50 7.30
C ASN A 58 20.76 22.78 6.69
N ARG A 59 20.01 23.45 5.81
CA ARG A 59 20.32 24.80 5.35
C ARG A 59 20.12 25.85 6.45
N PHE A 60 19.27 25.57 7.45
CA PHE A 60 18.92 26.47 8.54
C PHE A 60 19.42 26.01 9.91
N LEU A 61 19.38 24.70 10.22
CA LEU A 61 19.79 24.10 11.50
C LEU A 61 20.38 22.70 11.28
N LYS A 62 21.53 22.39 11.88
CA LYS A 62 22.14 21.03 11.82
C LYS A 62 21.34 20.06 12.70
N ILE A 63 20.43 19.29 12.12
CA ILE A 63 19.57 18.36 12.87
C ILE A 63 20.06 16.92 12.70
N GLY A 64 20.04 16.16 13.80
CA GLY A 64 20.37 14.73 13.79
C GLY A 64 19.31 13.88 13.08
N GLN A 65 19.76 12.92 12.28
CA GLN A 65 18.91 12.00 11.51
C GLN A 65 17.83 11.33 12.38
N LYS A 66 18.20 10.85 13.58
CA LYS A 66 17.26 10.18 14.50
C LYS A 66 16.11 11.10 14.92
N SER A 67 16.38 12.37 15.19
CA SER A 67 15.36 13.33 15.61
C SER A 67 14.36 13.62 14.49
N VAL A 68 14.83 13.78 13.25
CA VAL A 68 13.95 13.97 12.08
C VAL A 68 13.03 12.77 11.90
N ILE A 69 13.58 11.55 11.98
CA ILE A 69 12.78 10.33 11.89
C ILE A 69 11.72 10.30 12.99
N THR A 70 12.08 10.55 14.26
CA THR A 70 11.10 10.55 15.37
C THR A 70 9.94 11.50 15.11
N ILE A 71 10.22 12.76 14.74
CA ILE A 71 9.19 13.76 14.49
C ILE A 71 8.30 13.35 13.33
N LEU A 72 8.90 12.84 12.24
CA LEU A 72 8.17 12.41 11.05
C LEU A 72 7.21 11.25 11.36
N TYR A 73 7.63 10.27 12.17
CA TYR A 73 6.78 9.15 12.57
C TYR A 73 5.68 9.56 13.54
N ILE A 74 5.94 10.49 14.46
CA ILE A 74 4.90 11.05 15.34
C ILE A 74 3.84 11.76 14.50
N LEU A 75 4.25 12.59 13.54
CA LEU A 75 3.33 13.31 12.66
C LEU A 75 2.52 12.33 11.80
N LEU A 76 3.16 11.32 11.21
CA LEU A 76 2.45 10.32 10.41
C LEU A 76 1.49 9.48 11.24
N ALA A 77 1.91 8.98 12.41
CA ALA A 77 1.05 8.19 13.28
C ALA A 77 -0.14 9.02 13.79
N GLY A 78 0.10 10.27 14.19
CA GLY A 78 -0.94 11.21 14.59
C GLY A 78 -1.91 11.51 13.44
N GLY A 79 -1.39 11.80 12.25
CA GLY A 79 -2.20 12.06 11.06
C GLY A 79 -3.04 10.88 10.61
N LEU A 80 -2.48 9.66 10.63
CA LEU A 80 -3.21 8.43 10.31
C LEU A 80 -4.28 8.13 11.36
N THR A 81 -3.98 8.34 12.64
CA THR A 81 -4.95 8.13 13.72
C THR A 81 -6.11 9.13 13.61
N PHE A 82 -5.80 10.41 13.47
CA PHE A 82 -6.81 11.47 13.30
C PHE A 82 -7.66 11.25 12.04
N GLY A 83 -7.01 10.96 10.91
CA GLY A 83 -7.71 10.65 9.66
C GLY A 83 -8.59 9.40 9.80
N GLY A 84 -8.08 8.33 10.40
CA GLY A 84 -8.86 7.11 10.66
C GLY A 84 -10.11 7.38 11.50
N PHE A 85 -9.97 8.10 12.62
CA PHE A 85 -11.10 8.39 13.51
C PHE A 85 -12.15 9.31 12.87
N VAL A 86 -11.75 10.25 12.01
CA VAL A 86 -12.69 11.19 11.38
C VAL A 86 -13.31 10.59 10.13
N PHE A 87 -12.51 10.05 9.20
CA PHE A 87 -13.00 9.64 7.88
C PHE A 87 -13.74 8.31 7.91
N VAL A 88 -13.30 7.31 8.68
CA VAL A 88 -13.93 5.98 8.73
C VAL A 88 -15.42 6.03 9.10
N PRO A 89 -15.84 6.71 10.18
CA PRO A 89 -17.27 6.77 10.52
C PRO A 89 -18.09 7.55 9.50
N ILE A 90 -17.52 8.59 8.86
CA ILE A 90 -18.18 9.34 7.80
C ILE A 90 -18.45 8.43 6.60
N ILE A 91 -17.43 7.67 6.17
CA ILE A 91 -17.54 6.71 5.06
C ILE A 91 -18.56 5.62 5.41
N ALA A 92 -18.51 5.06 6.63
CA ALA A 92 -19.45 4.01 7.04
C ALA A 92 -20.91 4.48 6.96
N LYS A 93 -21.21 5.70 7.44
CA LYS A 93 -22.54 6.29 7.33
C LYS A 93 -22.96 6.54 5.88
N GLN A 94 -22.06 7.04 5.03
CA GLN A 94 -22.36 7.27 3.62
C GLN A 94 -22.66 5.96 2.88
N VAL A 95 -21.90 4.90 3.16
CA VAL A 95 -22.14 3.56 2.60
C VAL A 95 -23.50 3.01 3.05
N GLU A 96 -23.87 3.20 4.32
CA GLU A 96 -25.18 2.80 4.85
C GLU A 96 -26.34 3.56 4.17
N GLN A 97 -26.18 4.87 3.96
CA GLN A 97 -27.19 5.68 3.24
C GLN A 97 -27.36 5.23 1.79
N LEU A 98 -26.25 4.98 1.09
CA LEU A 98 -26.28 4.44 -0.28
C LEU A 98 -26.91 3.05 -0.31
N PHE A 99 -26.71 2.24 0.72
CA PHE A 99 -27.36 0.94 0.85
C PHE A 99 -28.88 1.07 0.98
N HIS A 100 -29.39 1.95 1.84
CA HIS A 100 -30.83 2.16 1.98
C HIS A 100 -31.48 2.64 0.68
N LEU A 101 -30.81 3.52 -0.06
CA LEU A 101 -31.26 3.99 -1.37
C LEU A 101 -31.23 2.84 -2.41
N GLY A 102 -30.13 2.10 -2.45
CA GLY A 102 -29.97 0.95 -3.35
C GLY A 102 -31.00 -0.15 -3.08
N LYS A 103 -31.30 -0.45 -1.81
CA LYS A 103 -32.32 -1.42 -1.42
C LYS A 103 -33.71 -0.96 -1.82
N LYS A 104 -34.06 0.32 -1.64
CA LYS A 104 -35.34 0.87 -2.08
C LYS A 104 -35.53 0.73 -3.60
N ILE A 105 -34.47 0.94 -4.36
CA ILE A 105 -34.47 0.76 -5.83
C ILE A 105 -34.55 -0.72 -6.21
N ALA A 106 -33.88 -1.61 -5.46
CA ALA A 106 -33.92 -3.05 -5.71
C ALA A 106 -35.28 -3.68 -5.37
N ASP A 107 -35.96 -3.18 -4.33
CA ASP A 107 -37.28 -3.67 -3.88
C ASP A 107 -38.44 -3.09 -4.73
N HIS A 108 -38.27 -1.87 -5.29
CA HIS A 108 -39.24 -1.24 -6.19
C HIS A 108 -38.60 -0.81 -7.52
N PRO A 109 -38.20 -1.77 -8.37
CA PRO A 109 -37.42 -1.45 -9.56
C PRO A 109 -38.26 -0.81 -10.69
N GLN A 110 -39.59 -0.86 -10.60
CA GLN A 110 -40.54 -0.29 -11.57
C GLN A 110 -40.61 1.24 -11.56
N ASP A 111 -40.10 1.89 -10.50
CA ASP A 111 -40.06 3.36 -10.38
C ASP A 111 -38.87 3.99 -11.14
N LEU A 112 -38.03 3.17 -11.77
CA LEU A 112 -36.89 3.66 -12.54
C LEU A 112 -37.30 4.05 -13.97
N PRO A 113 -36.98 5.27 -14.44
CA PRO A 113 -37.29 5.71 -15.81
C PRO A 113 -36.55 4.91 -16.90
N PHE A 114 -35.65 4.00 -16.53
CA PHE A 114 -34.89 3.12 -17.42
C PHE A 114 -35.13 1.63 -17.17
N PHE A 115 -36.14 1.27 -16.35
CA PHE A 115 -36.39 -0.11 -15.94
C PHE A 115 -36.58 -1.05 -17.14
N ASP A 116 -37.40 -0.65 -18.12
CA ASP A 116 -37.69 -1.42 -19.34
C ASP A 116 -36.45 -1.64 -20.23
N VAL A 117 -35.47 -0.73 -20.19
CA VAL A 117 -34.23 -0.87 -20.98
C VAL A 117 -33.29 -1.87 -20.32
N ILE A 118 -33.23 -1.86 -18.98
CA ILE A 118 -32.35 -2.76 -18.21
C ILE A 118 -32.87 -4.20 -18.27
N THR A 119 -34.18 -4.41 -18.11
CA THR A 119 -34.80 -5.75 -18.13
C THR A 119 -34.77 -6.39 -19.53
N ASN A 120 -34.92 -5.59 -20.61
CA ASN A 120 -34.82 -6.09 -21.98
C ASN A 120 -33.38 -6.48 -22.41
N VAL A 121 -32.35 -5.88 -21.80
CA VAL A 121 -30.94 -6.17 -22.14
C VAL A 121 -30.34 -7.24 -21.24
N PHE A 122 -30.73 -7.29 -19.97
CA PHE A 122 -30.10 -8.15 -18.95
C PHE A 122 -31.02 -9.26 -18.38
N GLY A 123 -32.27 -9.36 -18.83
CA GLY A 123 -33.26 -10.34 -18.33
C GLY A 123 -33.68 -10.08 -16.88
N ASP A 124 -34.26 -11.09 -16.20
CA ASP A 124 -34.56 -11.08 -14.75
C ASP A 124 -33.28 -11.02 -13.92
N PHE A 125 -32.60 -9.87 -13.96
CA PHE A 125 -31.40 -9.62 -13.21
C PHE A 125 -31.79 -9.46 -11.74
N LYS A 126 -31.33 -10.37 -10.87
CA LYS A 126 -31.50 -10.23 -9.41
C LYS A 126 -30.57 -9.13 -8.88
N ILE A 127 -30.93 -7.88 -9.16
CA ILE A 127 -30.22 -6.67 -8.74
C ILE A 127 -29.97 -6.69 -7.22
N SER A 128 -30.94 -7.20 -6.45
CA SER A 128 -30.84 -7.42 -5.01
C SER A 128 -29.63 -8.28 -4.62
N ALA A 129 -29.40 -9.42 -5.27
CA ALA A 129 -28.30 -10.32 -4.95
C ALA A 129 -26.92 -9.71 -5.27
N PHE A 130 -26.81 -8.91 -6.33
CA PHE A 130 -25.57 -8.19 -6.65
C PHE A 130 -25.33 -7.04 -5.67
N PHE A 131 -26.37 -6.28 -5.33
CA PHE A 131 -26.31 -5.21 -4.33
C PHE A 131 -25.94 -5.72 -2.95
N GLU A 132 -26.60 -6.78 -2.48
CA GLU A 132 -26.28 -7.40 -1.19
C GLU A 132 -24.86 -7.97 -1.16
N LYS A 133 -24.39 -8.58 -2.25
CA LYS A 133 -23.01 -9.07 -2.34
C LYS A 133 -21.98 -7.94 -2.34
N GLY A 134 -22.24 -6.86 -3.08
CA GLY A 134 -21.39 -5.67 -3.10
C GLY A 134 -21.36 -4.94 -1.75
N PHE A 135 -22.52 -4.85 -1.08
CA PHE A 135 -22.62 -4.29 0.26
C PHE A 135 -21.91 -5.17 1.29
N ASN A 136 -22.17 -6.48 1.32
CA ASN A 136 -21.49 -7.40 2.23
C ASN A 136 -19.97 -7.33 2.04
N PHE A 137 -19.49 -7.22 0.80
CA PHE A 137 -18.08 -6.97 0.54
C PHE A 137 -17.60 -5.66 1.19
N LEU A 138 -18.27 -4.52 0.94
CA LEU A 138 -17.89 -3.24 1.55
C LEU A 138 -17.96 -3.26 3.08
N TYR A 139 -19.02 -3.84 3.64
CA TYR A 139 -19.23 -3.97 5.08
C TYR A 139 -18.14 -4.85 5.71
N THR A 140 -17.85 -6.02 5.15
CA THR A 140 -16.77 -6.89 5.62
C THR A 140 -15.42 -6.18 5.57
N TYR A 141 -15.14 -5.40 4.52
CA TYR A 141 -13.89 -4.62 4.45
C TYR A 141 -13.82 -3.51 5.50
N ILE A 142 -14.94 -2.85 5.81
CA ILE A 142 -15.01 -1.84 6.88
C ILE A 142 -14.86 -2.51 8.26
N THR A 143 -15.43 -3.70 8.49
CA THR A 143 -15.26 -4.42 9.75
C THR A 143 -13.85 -4.98 9.91
N ASP A 144 -13.25 -5.49 8.83
CA ASP A 144 -11.87 -5.99 8.79
C ASP A 144 -10.83 -4.86 8.89
N PHE A 145 -11.27 -3.61 8.74
CA PHE A 145 -10.43 -2.42 8.90
C PHE A 145 -9.72 -2.39 10.26
N SER A 146 -10.35 -2.94 11.32
CA SER A 146 -9.73 -3.04 12.64
C SER A 146 -8.47 -3.91 12.61
N THR A 147 -8.55 -5.11 12.01
CA THR A 147 -7.40 -6.01 11.87
C THR A 147 -6.33 -5.42 10.95
N PHE A 148 -6.75 -4.77 9.85
CA PHE A 148 -5.83 -4.06 8.97
C PHE A 148 -5.09 -2.91 9.69
N SER A 149 -5.80 -2.14 10.52
CA SER A 149 -5.22 -1.03 11.29
C SER A 149 -4.12 -1.49 12.24
N ILE A 150 -4.28 -2.65 12.88
CA ILE A 150 -3.23 -3.26 13.71
C ILE A 150 -1.98 -3.57 12.87
N GLN A 151 -2.15 -4.12 11.66
CA GLN A 151 -1.02 -4.38 10.75
C GLN A 151 -0.33 -3.08 10.34
N VAL A 152 -1.08 -2.00 10.09
CA VAL A 152 -0.54 -0.67 9.81
C VAL A 152 0.31 -0.17 10.97
N ILE A 153 -0.21 -0.20 12.20
CA ILE A 153 0.55 0.24 13.40
C ILE A 153 1.83 -0.58 13.58
N MET A 154 1.73 -1.91 13.50
CA MET A 154 2.89 -2.80 13.60
C MET A 154 3.93 -2.51 12.53
N SER A 155 3.49 -2.28 11.30
CA SER A 155 4.38 -1.97 10.18
C SER A 155 5.05 -0.60 10.32
N LEU A 156 4.38 0.39 10.90
CA LEU A 156 4.94 1.70 11.24
C LEU A 156 6.04 1.59 12.29
N ILE A 157 5.77 0.84 13.37
CA ILE A 157 6.76 0.59 14.43
C ILE A 157 7.99 -0.09 13.82
N LEU A 158 7.80 -1.18 13.06
CA LEU A 158 8.90 -1.92 12.46
C LEU A 158 9.71 -1.06 11.47
N SER A 159 9.01 -0.24 10.70
CA SER A 159 9.63 0.70 9.76
C SER A 159 10.47 1.76 10.45
N MET A 160 9.98 2.30 11.58
CA MET A 160 10.73 3.24 12.41
C MET A 160 12.01 2.58 12.96
N PHE A 161 11.91 1.37 13.51
CA PHE A 161 13.08 0.63 14.00
C PHE A 161 14.10 0.38 12.88
N PHE A 162 13.64 0.00 11.69
CA PHE A 162 14.51 -0.22 10.54
C PHE A 162 15.28 1.05 10.15
N LEU A 163 14.63 2.21 10.17
CA LEU A 163 15.29 3.49 9.85
C LEU A 163 16.23 3.97 10.97
N PHE A 164 15.89 3.74 12.24
CA PHE A 164 16.78 4.04 13.36
C PHE A 164 18.07 3.22 13.32
N GLU A 165 18.00 1.96 12.91
CA GLU A 165 19.13 1.03 12.82
C GLU A 165 19.75 0.96 11.41
N LYS A 166 19.35 1.85 10.48
CA LYS A 166 19.79 1.85 9.08
C LYS A 166 21.31 1.72 8.93
N GLU A 167 22.08 2.56 9.62
CA GLU A 167 23.55 2.55 9.55
C GLU A 167 24.15 1.22 10.02
N ARG A 168 23.64 0.69 11.13
CA ARG A 168 24.07 -0.60 11.68
C ARG A 168 23.73 -1.75 10.73
N LEU A 169 22.54 -1.74 10.14
CA LEU A 169 22.11 -2.74 9.16
C LEU A 169 22.98 -2.70 7.91
N ILE A 170 23.35 -1.52 7.40
CA ILE A 170 24.25 -1.39 6.26
C ILE A 170 25.63 -2.00 6.58
N GLN A 171 26.20 -1.67 7.74
CA GLN A 171 27.48 -2.23 8.17
C GLN A 171 27.41 -3.76 8.34
N PHE A 172 26.33 -4.27 8.90
CA PHE A 172 26.09 -5.71 9.04
C PHE A 172 26.00 -6.38 7.67
N MET A 173 25.20 -5.83 6.75
CA MET A 173 25.03 -6.36 5.40
C MET A 173 26.33 -6.32 4.58
N ASN A 174 27.17 -5.30 4.77
CA ASN A 174 28.47 -5.21 4.11
C ASN A 174 29.42 -6.36 4.49
N LYS A 175 29.31 -6.93 5.70
CA LYS A 175 30.10 -8.10 6.11
C LYS A 175 29.77 -9.36 5.29
N PHE A 176 28.56 -9.46 4.73
CA PHE A 176 28.17 -10.59 3.87
C PHE A 176 28.79 -10.50 2.47
N LYS A 177 29.22 -9.31 2.05
CA LYS A 177 29.81 -9.09 0.72
C LYS A 177 31.10 -9.89 0.51
N THR A 178 31.89 -10.09 1.57
CA THR A 178 33.16 -10.82 1.53
C THR A 178 33.07 -12.24 2.11
N SER A 179 31.89 -12.67 2.55
CA SER A 179 31.66 -13.98 3.17
C SER A 179 31.44 -15.10 2.13
N LYS A 180 31.40 -16.37 2.56
CA LYS A 180 31.04 -17.54 1.73
C LYS A 180 29.66 -17.42 1.08
N ILE A 181 28.80 -16.53 1.59
CA ILE A 181 27.44 -16.25 1.13
C ILE A 181 27.40 -15.01 0.21
N SER A 182 28.56 -14.51 -0.24
CA SER A 182 28.66 -13.30 -1.09
C SER A 182 27.81 -13.37 -2.35
N VAL A 183 27.67 -14.55 -2.97
CA VAL A 183 26.81 -14.75 -4.15
C VAL A 183 25.35 -14.37 -3.85
N PHE A 184 24.79 -14.84 -2.73
CA PHE A 184 23.43 -14.47 -2.32
C PHE A 184 23.32 -12.96 -2.07
N TYR A 185 24.32 -12.34 -1.41
CA TYR A 185 24.32 -10.91 -1.17
C TYR A 185 24.26 -10.10 -2.47
N HIS A 186 25.10 -10.43 -3.45
CA HIS A 186 25.15 -9.69 -4.71
C HIS A 186 23.85 -9.83 -5.52
N GLU A 187 23.27 -11.02 -5.56
CA GLU A 187 22.02 -11.27 -6.28
C GLU A 187 20.80 -10.63 -5.59
N ILE A 188 20.68 -10.74 -4.26
CA ILE A 188 19.60 -10.08 -3.50
C ILE A 188 19.75 -8.55 -3.58
N ALA A 189 20.98 -8.02 -3.46
CA ALA A 189 21.22 -6.59 -3.59
C ALA A 189 20.93 -6.08 -5.01
N PHE A 190 21.21 -6.88 -6.05
CA PHE A 190 20.83 -6.57 -7.42
C PHE A 190 19.31 -6.49 -7.58
N PHE A 191 18.59 -7.52 -7.11
CA PHE A 191 17.13 -7.55 -7.15
C PHE A 191 16.52 -6.40 -6.34
N GLY A 192 16.95 -6.22 -5.10
CA GLY A 192 16.44 -5.17 -4.20
C GLY A 192 16.66 -3.76 -4.74
N ARG A 193 17.83 -3.48 -5.35
CA ARG A 193 18.08 -2.18 -6.03
C ARG A 193 17.15 -1.97 -7.21
N LYS A 194 16.97 -3.00 -8.06
CA LYS A 194 16.06 -2.91 -9.21
C LYS A 194 14.61 -2.75 -8.77
N PHE A 195 14.18 -3.54 -7.78
CA PHE A 195 12.85 -3.48 -7.19
C PHE A 195 12.57 -2.11 -6.59
N SER A 196 13.43 -1.60 -5.71
CA SER A 196 13.26 -0.28 -5.06
C SER A 196 13.22 0.86 -6.08
N ARG A 197 14.06 0.82 -7.13
CA ARG A 197 14.04 1.82 -8.20
C ARG A 197 12.76 1.78 -9.02
N THR A 198 12.32 0.58 -9.43
CA THR A 198 11.07 0.43 -10.18
C THR A 198 9.87 0.82 -9.32
N PHE A 199 9.85 0.38 -8.06
CA PHE A 199 8.81 0.72 -7.11
C PHE A 199 8.70 2.24 -6.88
N GLY A 200 9.84 2.92 -6.68
CA GLY A 200 9.87 4.37 -6.55
C GLY A 200 9.30 5.10 -7.76
N LYS A 201 9.59 4.63 -8.98
CA LYS A 201 8.99 5.17 -10.21
C LYS A 201 7.49 4.93 -10.29
N VAL A 202 7.03 3.75 -9.86
CA VAL A 202 5.60 3.43 -9.82
C VAL A 202 4.88 4.33 -8.81
N LEU A 203 5.45 4.54 -7.62
CA LEU A 203 4.89 5.45 -6.63
C LEU A 203 4.81 6.90 -7.14
N GLU A 204 5.85 7.38 -7.82
CA GLU A 204 5.86 8.73 -8.40
C GLU A 204 4.76 8.88 -9.47
N ALA A 205 4.64 7.90 -10.36
CA ALA A 205 3.58 7.90 -11.37
C ALA A 205 2.18 7.83 -10.73
N GLN A 206 1.97 6.97 -9.75
CA GLN A 206 0.69 6.86 -9.03
C GLN A 206 0.33 8.16 -8.33
N PHE A 207 1.30 8.84 -7.72
CA PHE A 207 1.07 10.12 -7.07
C PHE A 207 0.62 11.19 -8.07
N ILE A 208 1.31 11.31 -9.21
CA ILE A 208 0.93 12.25 -10.29
C ILE A 208 -0.47 11.93 -10.81
N ILE A 209 -0.77 10.65 -11.08
CA ILE A 209 -2.08 10.21 -11.55
C ILE A 209 -3.18 10.54 -10.52
N ALA A 210 -2.95 10.26 -9.25
CA ALA A 210 -3.90 10.54 -8.18
C ALA A 210 -4.17 12.06 -8.05
N THR A 211 -3.13 12.89 -8.13
CA THR A 211 -3.29 14.36 -8.11
C THR A 211 -4.10 14.85 -9.30
N VAL A 212 -3.77 14.40 -10.53
CA VAL A 212 -4.50 14.79 -11.73
C VAL A 212 -5.96 14.37 -11.64
N ASN A 213 -6.24 13.13 -11.23
CA ASN A 213 -7.60 12.63 -11.08
C ASN A 213 -8.37 13.40 -10.00
N CYS A 214 -7.72 13.75 -8.89
CA CYS A 214 -8.33 14.55 -7.82
C CYS A 214 -8.70 15.95 -8.32
N VAL A 215 -7.81 16.62 -9.05
CA VAL A 215 -8.07 17.94 -9.64
C VAL A 215 -9.21 17.88 -10.65
N LEU A 216 -9.17 16.93 -11.59
CA LEU A 216 -10.22 16.77 -12.60
C LEU A 216 -11.59 16.47 -11.95
N THR A 217 -11.61 15.60 -10.95
CA THR A 217 -12.85 15.25 -10.22
C THR A 217 -13.39 16.46 -9.45
N THR A 218 -12.52 17.23 -8.80
CA THR A 218 -12.91 18.45 -8.08
C THR A 218 -13.51 19.49 -9.02
N ILE A 219 -12.92 19.67 -10.21
CA ILE A 219 -13.44 20.57 -11.24
C ILE A 219 -14.79 20.06 -11.77
N ALA A 220 -14.89 18.77 -12.12
CA ALA A 220 -16.13 18.18 -12.64
C ALA A 220 -17.28 18.29 -11.64
N LEU A 221 -17.05 17.99 -10.36
CA LEU A 221 -18.03 18.15 -9.29
C LEU A 221 -18.39 19.62 -9.07
N GLY A 222 -17.41 20.53 -9.19
CA GLY A 222 -17.65 21.97 -9.15
C GLY A 222 -18.58 22.45 -10.27
N ILE A 223 -18.41 21.93 -11.49
CA ILE A 223 -19.27 22.25 -12.64
C ILE A 223 -20.67 21.64 -12.48
N MET A 224 -20.78 20.44 -11.91
CA MET A 224 -22.06 19.76 -11.64
C MET A 224 -22.87 20.38 -10.49
N GLY A 225 -22.40 21.48 -9.87
CA GLY A 225 -23.15 22.18 -8.82
C GLY A 225 -23.09 21.53 -7.44
N PHE A 226 -22.25 20.51 -7.24
CA PHE A 226 -22.04 19.88 -5.93
C PHE A 226 -21.27 20.77 -4.93
N ARG A 227 -20.98 22.03 -5.29
CA ARG A 227 -20.27 23.03 -4.47
C ARG A 227 -20.96 23.30 -3.12
N SER A 228 -22.27 23.03 -2.96
CA SER A 228 -23.05 23.39 -1.76
C SER A 228 -22.96 22.45 -0.54
N TYR A 229 -22.14 21.39 -0.55
CA TYR A 229 -22.01 20.48 0.61
C TYR A 229 -20.64 20.53 1.32
N LEU A 230 -19.77 21.46 0.92
CA LEU A 230 -18.43 21.63 1.50
C LEU A 230 -18.31 22.86 2.42
N ASP A 231 -19.43 23.53 2.71
CA ASP A 231 -19.58 24.59 3.71
C ASP A 231 -20.35 24.07 4.94
#